data_AF-A0A5K7ZBW0-F1
#
_entry.id   AF-A0A5K7ZBW0-F1
#
_cell.length_a   1.000
_cell.length_b   1.000
_cell.length_c   1.000
_cell.angle_alpha   90.00
_cell.angle_beta   90.00
_cell.angle_gamma   90.00
#
_symmetry.space_group_name_H-M   'P 1'
#
loop_
_entity.id
_entity.type
_entity.pdbx_description
1 polymer ?
#
loop_
_entity_poly.entity_id
_entity_poly.type
_entity_poly.pdbx_seq_one_letter_code
_entity_poly.pdbx_strand_id
1 'polypeptide(L)'
;MSALRIAMQQYLSLRRKLGFKLINVETTLRSFITFAEKEAACHVTTDLILRWLNLSTAKEPATLANRFNMVRRFAIWRSAADDRTQVPPKNLLP
;
A
#
# COMPACT_ATOMS: atom_id res chain seq x y z
N MET A 1 11.00 8.30 11.58
CA MET A 1 10.45 8.06 10.23
C MET A 1 10.69 6.60 9.88
N SER A 2 9.66 5.83 9.53
CA SER A 2 9.84 4.43 9.12
C SER A 2 10.37 4.32 7.69
N ALA A 3 11.04 3.20 7.39
CA ALA A 3 11.50 2.88 6.03
C ALA A 3 10.34 2.87 5.01
N LEU A 4 9.16 2.38 5.41
CA LEU A 4 7.96 2.38 4.58
C LEU A 4 7.48 3.79 4.25
N ARG A 5 7.49 4.70 5.22
CA ARG A 5 7.08 6.10 5.01
C ARG A 5 7.99 6.82 4.01
N ILE A 6 9.30 6.58 4.10
CA ILE A 6 10.28 7.12 3.14
C ILE A 6 10.01 6.54 1.74
N ALA A 7 9.84 5.22 1.63
CA ALA A 7 9.53 4.55 0.37
C ALA A 7 8.25 5.09 -0.29
N MET A 8 7.20 5.36 0.49
CA MET A 8 5.97 5.98 -0.03
C MET A 8 6.22 7.38 -0.59
N GLN A 9 6.99 8.21 0.12
CA GLN A 9 7.29 9.55 -0.37
C GLN A 9 8.07 9.49 -1.69
N GLN A 10 9.02 8.58 -1.82
CA GLN A 10 9.75 8.34 -3.07
C GLN A 10 8.82 7.88 -4.20
N TYR A 11 7.95 6.91 -3.93
CA TYR A 11 6.97 6.40 -4.89
C TYR A 11 6.00 7.49 -5.37
N LEU A 12 5.42 8.27 -4.45
CA LEU A 12 4.50 9.36 -4.77
C LEU A 12 5.22 10.47 -5.57
N SER A 13 6.45 10.80 -5.19
CA SER A 13 7.26 11.81 -5.89
C SER A 13 7.57 11.38 -7.32
N LEU A 14 7.97 10.12 -7.52
CA LEU A 14 8.23 9.57 -8.86
C LEU A 14 6.98 9.62 -9.73
N ARG A 15 5.83 9.17 -9.21
CA ARG A 15 4.58 9.18 -9.98
C ARG A 15 4.03 10.58 -10.23
N ARG A 16 4.23 11.54 -9.32
CA ARG A 16 3.86 12.95 -9.57
C ARG A 16 4.69 13.57 -10.67
N LYS A 17 6.00 13.26 -10.74
CA LYS A 17 6.86 13.69 -11.85
C LYS A 17 6.40 13.16 -13.21
N LEU A 18 5.71 12.01 -13.22
CA LEU A 18 5.08 11.42 -14.42
C LEU A 18 3.69 12.01 -14.74
N GLY A 19 3.24 13.05 -14.03
CA GLY A 19 1.96 13.73 -14.29
C GLY A 19 0.74 13.16 -13.56
N PHE A 20 0.90 12.17 -12.67
CA PHE A 20 -0.23 11.61 -11.91
C PHE A 20 -0.56 12.46 -10.67
N LYS A 21 -1.84 12.85 -10.50
CA LYS A 21 -2.30 13.59 -9.31
C LYS A 21 -2.29 12.77 -8.01
N LEU A 22 -2.59 11.47 -8.10
CA LEU A 22 -2.52 10.48 -6.99
C LEU A 22 -3.21 10.84 -5.66
N ILE A 23 -4.16 11.78 -5.64
CA ILE A 23 -4.78 12.28 -4.41
C ILE A 23 -5.38 11.13 -3.56
N ASN A 24 -6.18 10.26 -4.18
CA ASN A 24 -6.77 9.10 -3.48
C ASN A 24 -5.74 8.03 -3.11
N VAL A 25 -4.68 7.89 -3.92
CA VAL A 25 -3.62 6.90 -3.69
C VAL A 25 -2.75 7.31 -2.50
N GLU A 26 -2.42 8.59 -2.37
CA GLU A 26 -1.66 9.10 -1.23
C GLU A 26 -2.40 8.89 0.09
N THR A 27 -3.68 9.28 0.16
CA THR A 27 -4.48 9.11 1.39
C THR A 27 -4.58 7.64 1.78
N THR A 28 -4.77 6.77 0.79
CA THR A 28 -4.84 5.31 0.98
C THR A 28 -3.51 4.73 1.46
N LEU A 29 -2.40 5.08 0.81
CA LEU A 29 -1.07 4.61 1.21
C LEU A 29 -0.65 5.15 2.58
N ARG A 30 -0.98 6.41 2.88
CA ARG A 30 -0.71 7.00 4.19
C ARG A 30 -1.46 6.27 5.30
N SER A 31 -2.73 5.93 5.08
CA SER A 31 -3.52 5.11 6.01
C SER A 31 -2.90 3.74 6.22
N PHE A 32 -2.50 3.05 5.14
CA PHE A 32 -1.84 1.75 5.21
C PHE A 32 -0.51 1.82 5.96
N ILE A 33 0.33 2.82 5.72
CA ILE A 33 1.65 2.94 6.36
C ILE A 33 1.52 3.32 7.84
N THR A 34 0.58 4.19 8.19
CA THR A 34 0.30 4.46 9.60
C THR A 34 -0.15 3.19 10.33
N PHE A 35 -0.90 2.30 9.68
CA PHE A 35 -1.23 0.99 10.23
C PHE A 35 0.01 0.08 10.33
N ALA A 36 0.81 -0.02 9.27
CA ALA A 36 2.06 -0.79 9.27
C ALA A 36 3.03 -0.35 10.38
N GLU A 37 3.16 0.96 10.60
CA GLU A 37 3.99 1.54 11.67
C GLU A 37 3.45 1.16 13.06
N LYS A 38 2.12 1.12 13.26
CA LYS A 38 1.51 0.67 14.51
C LYS A 38 1.76 -0.82 14.78
N GLU A 39 1.75 -1.64 13.75
CA GLU A 39 2.07 -3.08 13.82
C GLU A 39 3.59 -3.36 13.85
N ALA A 40 4.44 -2.32 13.95
CA ALA A 40 5.89 -2.40 13.88
C ALA A 40 6.42 -3.15 12.63
N ALA A 41 5.66 -3.12 11.53
CA ALA A 41 6.01 -3.79 10.29
C ALA A 41 7.01 -2.97 9.47
N CYS A 42 8.17 -3.57 9.18
CA CYS A 42 9.22 -2.95 8.37
C CYS A 42 9.03 -3.18 6.86
N HIS A 43 8.29 -4.20 6.47
CA HIS A 43 8.10 -4.61 5.07
C HIS A 43 6.61 -4.79 4.77
N VAL A 44 6.23 -4.61 3.50
CA VAL A 44 4.86 -4.89 3.06
C VAL A 44 4.70 -6.39 2.87
N THR A 45 3.73 -6.98 3.58
CA THR A 45 3.36 -8.40 3.45
C THR A 45 1.90 -8.54 3.06
N THR A 46 1.55 -9.69 2.48
CA THR A 46 0.15 -9.98 2.10
C THR A 46 -0.77 -9.98 3.32
N ASP A 47 -0.33 -10.60 4.43
CA ASP A 47 -1.08 -10.62 5.70
C ASP A 47 -1.32 -9.21 6.25
N LEU A 48 -0.30 -8.33 6.20
CA LEU A 48 -0.43 -6.94 6.66
C LEU A 48 -1.47 -6.17 5.84
N ILE A 49 -1.50 -6.38 4.52
CA ILE A 49 -2.50 -5.76 3.64
C ILE A 49 -3.90 -6.28 3.97
N LEU A 50 -4.06 -7.59 4.16
CA LEU A 50 -5.34 -8.21 4.53
C LEU A 50 -5.86 -7.69 5.88
N ARG A 51 -5.00 -7.63 6.91
CA ARG A 51 -5.37 -7.08 8.22
C ARG A 51 -5.81 -5.62 8.12
N TRP A 52 -5.09 -4.83 7.33
CA TRP A 52 -5.46 -3.44 7.09
C TRP A 52 -6.81 -3.30 6.38
N LEU A 53 -7.10 -4.16 5.39
CA LEU A 53 -8.40 -4.19 4.71
C LEU A 53 -9.52 -4.64 5.66
N ASN A 54 -9.26 -5.59 6.57
CA ASN A 54 -10.24 -6.00 7.58
C ASN A 54 -10.56 -4.90 8.59
N LEU A 55 -9.61 -4.00 8.86
CA LEU A 55 -9.82 -2.82 9.73
C LEU A 55 -10.42 -1.61 9.00
N SER A 56 -10.55 -1.67 7.68
CA SER A 56 -11.14 -0.61 6.89
C SER A 56 -12.64 -0.52 7.17
N THR A 57 -13.14 0.68 7.47
CA THR A 57 -14.58 0.96 7.63
C THR A 57 -15.37 0.87 6.33
N ALA A 58 -14.70 0.82 5.18
CA ALA A 58 -15.34 0.62 3.89
C ALA A 58 -15.85 -0.83 3.77
N LYS A 59 -17.18 -0.99 3.72
CA LYS A 59 -17.86 -2.28 3.60
C LYS A 59 -18.05 -2.73 2.14
N GLU A 60 -17.87 -1.82 1.19
CA GLU A 60 -18.07 -2.11 -0.23
C GLU A 60 -16.89 -2.89 -0.83
N PRO A 61 -17.13 -4.06 -1.45
CA PRO A 61 -16.08 -4.87 -2.07
C PRO A 61 -15.28 -4.12 -3.14
N ALA A 62 -15.94 -3.30 -3.96
CA ALA A 62 -15.29 -2.50 -5.00
C ALA A 62 -14.31 -1.48 -4.40
N THR A 63 -14.68 -0.85 -3.29
CA THR A 63 -13.83 0.11 -2.57
C THR A 63 -12.63 -0.59 -1.94
N LEU A 64 -12.82 -1.76 -1.33
CA LEU A 64 -11.73 -2.59 -0.80
C LEU A 64 -10.77 -3.05 -1.91
N ALA A 65 -11.31 -3.50 -3.04
CA ALA A 65 -10.50 -3.90 -4.21
C ALA A 65 -9.69 -2.74 -4.79
N ASN A 66 -10.26 -1.53 -4.83
CA ASN A 66 -9.53 -0.34 -5.28
C ASN A 66 -8.39 0.01 -4.31
N ARG A 67 -8.65 -0.01 -3.00
CA ARG A 67 -7.64 0.23 -1.95
C ARG A 67 -6.53 -0.82 -2.01
N PHE A 68 -6.89 -2.10 -2.14
CA PHE A 68 -5.95 -3.20 -2.34
C PHE A 68 -5.07 -2.96 -3.57
N ASN A 69 -5.66 -2.59 -4.70
CA ASN A 69 -4.92 -2.32 -5.94
C ASN A 69 -3.93 -1.15 -5.80
N MET A 70 -4.28 -0.11 -5.04
CA MET A 70 -3.38 1.01 -4.75
C MET A 70 -2.15 0.55 -3.95
N VAL A 71 -2.37 -0.19 -2.86
CA VAL A 71 -1.29 -0.73 -2.02
C VAL A 71 -0.46 -1.77 -2.78
N ARG A 72 -1.10 -2.62 -3.57
CA ARG A 72 -0.44 -3.62 -4.41
C ARG A 72 0.50 -2.99 -5.44
N ARG A 73 0.12 -1.89 -6.09
CA ARG A 73 1.02 -1.17 -7.02
C ARG A 73 2.24 -0.60 -6.30
N PHE A 74 2.06 -0.10 -5.08
CA PHE A 74 3.18 0.33 -4.24
C PHE A 74 4.08 -0.85 -3.86
N ALA A 75 3.50 -2.00 -3.48
CA ALA A 75 4.25 -3.22 -3.16
C ALA A 75 5.07 -3.72 -4.37
N ILE A 76 4.51 -3.70 -5.59
CA ILE A 76 5.25 -4.06 -6.82
C ILE A 76 6.43 -3.13 -7.06
N TRP A 77 6.22 -1.82 -6.93
CA TRP A 77 7.30 -0.86 -7.10
C TRP A 77 8.38 -1.06 -6.03
N ARG A 78 7.98 -1.35 -4.79
CA ARG A 78 8.89 -1.57 -3.67
C ARG A 78 9.64 -2.90 -3.76
N SER A 79 9.01 -3.96 -4.27
CA SER A 79 9.65 -5.28 -4.45
C SER A 79 10.82 -5.24 -5.42
N ALA A 80 10.83 -4.28 -6.35
CA ALA A 80 11.99 -4.05 -7.23
C ALA A 80 13.22 -3.49 -6.49
N ALA A 81 13.04 -2.93 -5.29
CA ALA A 81 14.10 -2.34 -4.46
C ALA A 81 14.31 -3.07 -3.12
N ASP A 82 13.46 -4.04 -2.78
CA ASP A 82 13.43 -4.72 -1.49
C ASP A 82 12.76 -6.10 -1.64
N ASP A 83 13.57 -7.14 -1.80
CA ASP A 83 13.14 -8.54 -1.98
C ASP A 83 12.32 -9.10 -0.81
N ARG A 84 12.37 -8.44 0.36
CA ARG A 84 11.56 -8.82 1.53
C ARG A 84 10.10 -8.37 1.41
N THR A 85 9.78 -7.58 0.39
CA THR A 85 8.43 -7.09 0.11
C THR A 85 7.63 -8.18 -0.59
N GLN A 86 6.55 -8.66 0.02
CA GLN A 86 5.66 -9.60 -0.63
C GLN A 86 4.62 -8.84 -1.46
N VAL A 87 4.52 -9.20 -2.73
CA VAL A 87 3.47 -8.69 -3.62
C VAL A 87 2.29 -9.65 -3.56
N PRO A 88 1.11 -9.22 -3.07
CA PRO A 88 -0.03 -10.11 -3.02
C PRO A 88 -0.54 -10.44 -4.43
N PRO A 89 -0.98 -11.70 -4.67
CA PRO A 89 -1.55 -12.10 -5.96
C PRO A 89 -2.85 -11.33 -6.23
N LYS A 90 -3.17 -11.10 -7.52
CA LYS A 90 -4.35 -10.31 -7.92
C LYS A 90 -5.68 -10.95 -7.49
N ASN A 91 -5.72 -12.27 -7.31
CA ASN A 91 -6.95 -13.06 -7.10
C ASN A 91 -7.27 -13.30 -5.62
N LEU A 92 -6.77 -12.45 -4.71
CA LEU A 92 -6.90 -12.66 -3.27
C LEU A 92 -8.26 -12.20 -2.70
N LEU A 93 -9.03 -11.42 -3.46
CA LEU A 93 -10.36 -10.97 -3.07
C LEU A 93 -11.40 -11.78 -3.86
N PRO A 94 -12.43 -12.36 -3.21
CA PRO A 94 -13.51 -13.10 -3.86
C PRO A 94 -14.42 -12.19 -4.70
#